data_AF-A0A7C0VPW2-F1
#
_entry.id   AF-A0A7C0VPW2-F1
#
_cell.length_a   1.000
_cell.length_b   1.000
_cell.length_c   1.000
_cell.angle_alpha   90.00
_cell.angle_beta   90.00
_cell.angle_gamma   90.00
#
_symmetry.space_group_name_H-M   'P 1'
#
loop_
_entity.id
_entity.type
_entity.pdbx_description
1 polymer ?
#
loop_
_entity_poly.entity_id
_entity_poly.type
_entity_poly.pdbx_seq_one_letter_code
_entity_poly.pdbx_strand_id
1 'polypeptide(L)'
;MSRIDVLWEQEVAAYFQSLGINQGPGDIQYRLIVLVLASNEGGVTQFSDIRTYTDRIADRGSVASKLKTVFLLDGLAERVQRGGYVVTDKGLAAARFIQESGKFYKRSTKIAAIIERMP
;
A
#
# COMPACT_ATOMS: atom_id res chain seq x y z
N MET A 1 2.87 -11.12 10.82
CA MET A 1 2.72 -10.83 9.38
C MET A 1 4.09 -10.83 8.73
N SER A 2 4.21 -11.38 7.52
CA SER A 2 5.44 -11.39 6.73
C SER A 2 5.89 -9.96 6.38
N ARG A 3 7.20 -9.74 6.33
CA ARG A 3 7.84 -8.48 5.89
C ARG A 3 7.22 -7.99 4.57
N ILE A 4 6.88 -6.70 4.47
CA ILE A 4 6.33 -6.10 3.25
C ILE A 4 7.42 -6.13 2.16
N ASP A 5 7.11 -6.77 1.04
CA ASP A 5 8.00 -6.85 -0.12
C ASP A 5 7.75 -5.68 -1.07
N VAL A 6 8.67 -4.71 -1.06
CA VAL A 6 8.54 -3.48 -1.84
C VAL A 6 8.55 -3.76 -3.35
N LEU A 7 9.33 -4.74 -3.82
CA LEU A 7 9.41 -5.04 -5.25
C LEU A 7 8.10 -5.66 -5.74
N TRP A 8 7.55 -6.61 -4.97
CA TRP A 8 6.23 -7.17 -5.24
C TRP A 8 5.14 -6.10 -5.28
N GLU A 9 5.09 -5.21 -4.27
CA GLU A 9 4.08 -4.15 -4.24
C GLU A 9 4.25 -3.16 -5.40
N GLN A 10 5.48 -2.92 -5.86
CA GLN A 10 5.78 -2.08 -7.02
C GLN A 10 5.28 -2.70 -8.33
N GLU A 11 5.50 -4.00 -8.54
CA GLU A 11 4.97 -4.74 -9.69
C GLU A 11 3.44 -4.71 -9.73
N VAL A 12 2.80 -4.91 -8.57
CA VAL A 12 1.34 -4.84 -8.47
C VAL A 12 0.85 -3.42 -8.79
N ALA A 13 1.49 -2.38 -8.23
CA ALA A 13 1.12 -1.00 -8.51
C ALA A 13 1.23 -0.68 -10.03
N ALA A 14 2.32 -1.08 -10.67
CA ALA A 14 2.54 -0.88 -12.09
C ALA A 14 1.48 -1.60 -12.94
N TYR A 15 1.08 -2.81 -12.54
CA TYR A 15 -0.02 -3.52 -13.20
C TYR A 15 -1.34 -2.75 -13.12
N PHE A 16 -1.73 -2.21 -11.97
CA PHE A 16 -2.97 -1.43 -11.88
C PHE A 16 -2.88 -0.10 -12.64
N GLN A 17 -1.70 0.53 -12.67
CA GLN A 17 -1.45 1.71 -13.49
C GLN A 17 -1.62 1.43 -14.98
N SER A 18 -1.17 0.26 -15.47
CA SER A 18 -1.37 -0.11 -16.89
C SER A 18 -2.83 -0.34 -17.25
N LEU A 19 -3.70 -0.59 -16.27
CA LEU A 19 -5.16 -0.65 -16.40
C LEU A 19 -5.84 0.72 -16.24
N GLY A 20 -5.08 1.81 -16.10
CA GLY A 20 -5.59 3.17 -15.91
C GLY A 20 -5.96 3.52 -14.46
N ILE A 21 -5.66 2.64 -13.49
CA ILE A 21 -5.94 2.86 -12.07
C ILE A 21 -4.68 3.41 -11.40
N ASN A 22 -4.64 4.74 -11.19
CA ASN A 22 -3.43 5.45 -10.72
C ASN A 22 -3.42 5.77 -9.21
N GLN A 23 -4.55 5.57 -8.52
CA GLN A 23 -4.70 5.76 -7.09
C GLN A 23 -4.89 4.41 -6.40
N GLY A 24 -4.86 4.36 -5.07
CA GLY A 24 -5.17 3.14 -4.31
C GLY A 24 -4.27 1.96 -4.71
N PRO A 25 -4.80 0.94 -5.42
CA PRO A 25 -4.01 -0.25 -5.76
C PRO A 25 -2.92 0.02 -6.80
N GLY A 26 -3.01 1.10 -7.59
CA GLY A 26 -1.96 1.53 -8.52
C GLY A 26 -1.01 2.60 -7.96
N ASP A 27 -1.14 2.97 -6.69
CA ASP A 27 -0.29 3.95 -6.05
C ASP A 27 0.63 3.26 -5.04
N ILE A 28 1.91 3.09 -5.42
CA ILE A 28 2.88 2.38 -4.59
C ILE A 28 3.04 3.01 -3.19
N GLN A 29 2.97 4.34 -3.06
CA GLN A 29 3.07 4.98 -1.74
C GLN A 29 1.85 4.61 -0.90
N TYR A 30 0.64 4.64 -1.48
CA TYR A 30 -0.58 4.23 -0.79
C TYR A 30 -0.49 2.77 -0.33
N ARG A 31 -0.08 1.86 -1.22
CA ARG A 31 0.07 0.43 -0.92
C ARG A 31 1.00 0.20 0.28
N LEU A 32 2.19 0.80 0.26
CA LEU A 32 3.14 0.61 1.35
C LEU A 32 2.66 1.22 2.66
N ILE A 33 2.14 2.45 2.63
CA ILE A 33 1.69 3.13 3.85
C ILE A 33 0.55 2.33 4.51
N VAL A 34 -0.45 1.89 3.75
CA VAL A 34 -1.60 1.17 4.33
C VAL A 34 -1.20 -0.22 4.86
N LEU A 35 -0.27 -0.90 4.20
CA LEU A 35 0.24 -2.19 4.66
C LEU A 35 1.08 -2.05 5.93
N VAL A 36 1.91 -1.01 6.04
CA VAL A 36 2.68 -0.74 7.26
C VAL A 36 1.75 -0.42 8.43
N LEU A 37 0.76 0.46 8.21
CA LEU A 37 -0.26 0.78 9.22
C LEU A 37 -1.00 -0.47 9.70
N ALA A 38 -1.48 -1.31 8.78
CA ALA A 38 -2.19 -2.53 9.12
C ALA A 38 -1.29 -3.62 9.74
N SER A 39 0.01 -3.63 9.44
CA SER A 39 0.95 -4.58 10.05
C SER A 39 1.14 -4.40 11.56
N ASN A 40 0.73 -3.23 12.07
CA ASN A 40 0.81 -2.84 13.46
C ASN A 40 -0.59 -2.53 14.03
N GLU A 41 -1.60 -3.28 13.59
CA GLU A 41 -2.97 -3.20 14.11
C GLU A 41 -3.00 -3.26 15.65
N GLY A 42 -3.73 -2.35 16.27
CA GLY A 42 -3.78 -2.19 17.73
C GLY A 42 -2.58 -1.47 18.35
N GLY A 43 -1.55 -1.14 17.56
CA GLY A 43 -0.35 -0.42 17.97
C GLY A 43 -0.21 0.97 17.34
N VAL A 44 0.81 1.70 17.79
CA VAL A 44 1.19 3.01 17.21
C VAL A 44 2.30 2.79 16.19
N THR A 45 2.01 3.06 14.92
CA THR A 45 2.98 3.07 13.83
C THR A 45 3.70 4.40 13.79
N GLN A 46 5.03 4.38 13.92
CA GLN A 46 5.83 5.59 13.79
C GLN A 46 6.05 5.95 12.32
N PHE A 47 6.23 7.24 12.06
CA PHE A 47 6.58 7.73 10.72
C PHE A 47 7.89 7.11 10.21
N SER A 48 8.83 6.80 11.09
CA SER A 48 10.06 6.07 10.76
C SER A 48 9.80 4.67 10.22
N ASP A 49 8.76 4.00 10.71
CA ASP A 49 8.42 2.63 10.30
C ASP A 49 7.88 2.65 8.88
N ILE A 50 7.00 3.62 8.57
CA ILE A 50 6.52 3.88 7.21
C ILE A 50 7.70 4.14 6.26
N ARG A 51 8.63 5.00 6.70
CA ARG A 51 9.81 5.38 5.91
C ARG A 51 10.76 4.24 5.59
N THR A 52 10.83 3.22 6.43
CA THR A 52 11.64 2.03 6.19
C THR A 52 11.27 1.35 4.87
N TYR A 53 10.02 1.49 4.43
CA TYR A 53 9.53 0.92 3.18
C TYR A 53 9.43 1.95 2.05
N THR A 54 9.12 3.21 2.35
CA THR A 54 8.86 4.24 1.32
C THR A 54 10.09 5.01 0.86
N ASP A 55 11.15 5.12 1.66
CA ASP A 55 12.31 5.98 1.34
C ASP A 55 13.05 5.55 0.06
N ARG A 56 12.88 4.30 -0.38
CA ARG A 56 13.49 3.78 -1.62
C ARG A 56 12.79 4.25 -2.89
N ILE A 57 11.57 4.77 -2.78
CA ILE A 57 10.69 5.02 -3.93
C ILE A 57 10.09 6.42 -3.97
N ALA A 58 10.18 7.17 -2.87
CA ALA A 58 9.55 8.48 -2.72
C ALA A 58 10.32 9.36 -1.74
N ASP A 59 10.29 10.66 -1.97
CA ASP A 59 10.85 11.62 -1.02
C ASP A 59 9.96 11.74 0.24
N ARG A 60 10.59 12.18 1.32
CA ARG A 60 9.94 12.35 2.63
C ARG A 60 8.74 13.30 2.59
N GLY A 61 8.83 14.36 1.79
CA GLY A 61 7.78 15.37 1.67
C GLY A 61 6.52 14.80 1.03
N SER A 62 6.68 14.02 -0.05
CA SER A 62 5.59 13.30 -0.70
C SER A 62 4.89 12.34 0.26
N VAL A 63 5.63 11.52 1.01
CA VAL A 63 5.05 10.56 1.96
C VAL A 63 4.30 11.27 3.08
N ALA A 64 4.88 12.32 3.66
CA ALA A 64 4.22 13.12 4.71
C ALA A 64 2.95 13.81 4.19
N SER A 65 2.99 14.33 2.97
CA SER A 65 1.84 14.95 2.31
C SER A 65 0.71 13.93 2.13
N LYS A 66 1.01 12.77 1.55
CA LYS A 66 0.03 11.70 1.31
C LYS A 66 -0.60 11.18 2.61
N LEU A 67 0.21 11.02 3.66
CA LEU A 67 -0.29 10.63 4.96
C LEU A 67 -1.30 11.66 5.49
N LYS A 68 -1.02 12.96 5.34
CA LYS A 68 -1.93 14.02 5.77
C LYS A 68 -3.20 14.11 4.91
N THR A 69 -3.05 14.12 3.58
CA THR A 69 -4.13 14.46 2.65
C THR A 69 -4.99 13.27 2.24
N VAL A 70 -4.50 12.05 2.40
CA VAL A 70 -5.25 10.83 2.09
C VAL A 70 -5.54 10.07 3.38
N PHE A 71 -4.50 9.63 4.10
CA PHE A 71 -4.71 8.71 5.22
C PHE A 71 -5.44 9.34 6.41
N LEU A 72 -5.03 10.54 6.82
CA LEU A 72 -5.70 11.25 7.92
C LEU A 72 -7.02 11.88 7.47
N LEU A 73 -7.05 12.49 6.28
CA LEU A 73 -8.24 13.18 5.79
C LEU A 73 -9.40 12.21 5.49
N ASP A 74 -9.10 11.06 4.88
CA ASP A 74 -10.12 10.05 4.56
C ASP A 74 -10.40 9.10 5.73
N GLY A 75 -9.78 9.31 6.89
CA GLY A 75 -10.00 8.48 8.08
C GLY A 75 -9.48 7.04 7.94
N LEU A 76 -8.43 6.82 7.16
CA LEU A 76 -7.73 5.52 7.08
C LEU A 76 -6.78 5.30 8.27
N ALA A 77 -6.31 6.40 8.87
CA ALA A 77 -5.51 6.39 10.07
C ALA A 77 -5.83 7.62 10.93
N GLU A 78 -5.53 7.50 12.22
CA GLU A 78 -5.62 8.59 13.18
C GLU A 78 -4.23 8.94 13.71
N ARG A 79 -3.98 10.22 13.92
CA ARG A 79 -2.74 10.68 14.54
C ARG A 79 -2.93 10.75 16.06
N VAL A 80 -2.20 9.92 16.78
CA VAL A 80 -2.27 9.84 18.25
C VAL A 80 -1.16 10.61 18.95
N GLN A 81 -0.03 10.83 18.27
CA GLN A 81 1.10 11.62 18.81
C GLN A 81 1.93 12.28 17.70
N ARG A 82 3.02 12.97 18.05
CA ARG A 82 3.94 13.52 17.05
C ARG A 82 4.63 12.38 16.29
N GLY A 83 4.25 12.22 15.01
CA GLY A 83 4.81 11.20 14.14
C GLY A 83 4.29 9.78 14.40
N GLY A 84 3.28 9.60 15.27
CA GLY A 84 2.69 8.29 15.56
C GLY A 84 1.22 8.22 15.11
N TYR A 85 0.88 7.09 14.50
CA TYR A 85 -0.42 6.87 13.83
C TYR A 85 -1.00 5.52 14.22
N VAL A 86 -2.33 5.44 14.30
CA VAL A 86 -3.07 4.19 14.50
C VAL A 86 -3.96 3.96 13.28
N VAL A 87 -4.01 2.72 12.79
CA VAL A 87 -4.88 2.34 11.67
C VAL A 87 -6.34 2.26 12.15
N THR A 88 -7.29 2.76 11.35
CA THR A 88 -8.71 2.63 11.64
C THR A 88 -9.30 1.36 11.02
N ASP A 89 -10.53 1.00 11.36
CA ASP A 89 -11.26 -0.08 10.67
C ASP A 89 -11.34 0.14 9.15
N LYS A 90 -11.51 1.40 8.73
CA LYS A 90 -11.49 1.78 7.31
C LYS A 90 -10.10 1.56 6.69
N GLY A 91 -9.03 1.89 7.42
CA GLY A 91 -7.67 1.59 7.02
C GLY A 91 -7.38 0.10 6.89
N LEU A 92 -7.90 -0.73 7.82
CA LEU A 92 -7.80 -2.19 7.76
C LEU A 92 -8.56 -2.75 6.56
N ALA A 93 -9.76 -2.24 6.27
CA ALA A 93 -10.51 -2.60 5.07
C ALA A 93 -9.73 -2.23 3.79
N ALA A 94 -9.12 -1.05 3.75
CA ALA A 94 -8.25 -0.64 2.64
C ALA A 94 -7.02 -1.56 2.50
N ALA A 95 -6.40 -1.97 3.61
CA ALA A 95 -5.28 -2.91 3.58
C ALA A 95 -5.69 -4.28 3.02
N ARG A 96 -6.86 -4.81 3.42
CA ARG A 96 -7.41 -6.05 2.86
C ARG A 96 -7.65 -5.92 1.37
N PHE A 97 -8.20 -4.79 0.92
CA PHE A 97 -8.35 -4.52 -0.51
C PHE A 97 -7.00 -4.52 -1.25
N ILE A 98 -5.97 -3.88 -0.69
CA ILE A 98 -4.61 -3.91 -1.25
C ILE A 98 -4.05 -5.34 -1.34
N GLN A 99 -4.26 -6.17 -0.32
CA GLN A 99 -3.85 -7.58 -0.35
C GLN A 99 -4.60 -8.39 -1.43
N GLU A 100 -5.92 -8.21 -1.55
CA GLU A 100 -6.72 -8.88 -2.57
C GLU A 100 -6.35 -8.42 -3.99
N SER A 101 -6.01 -7.15 -4.16
CA SER A 101 -5.51 -6.62 -5.44
C SER A 101 -4.18 -7.28 -5.85
N GLY A 102 -3.29 -7.57 -4.90
CA GLY A 102 -2.06 -8.33 -5.15
C GLY A 102 -2.33 -9.80 -5.54
N LYS A 103 -3.32 -10.44 -4.90
CA LYS A 103 -3.77 -11.79 -5.30
C LYS A 103 -4.41 -11.79 -6.68
N PHE A 104 -5.13 -10.72 -7.04
CA PHE A 104 -5.70 -10.54 -8.38
C PHE A 104 -4.60 -10.40 -9.43
N TYR A 105 -3.60 -9.55 -9.20
CA TYR A 105 -2.42 -9.43 -10.05
C TYR A 105 -1.77 -10.80 -10.29
N LYS A 106 -1.45 -11.52 -9.21
CA LYS A 106 -0.83 -12.86 -9.28
C LYS A 106 -1.62 -13.86 -10.11
N ARG A 107 -2.96 -13.83 -10.03
CA ARG A 107 -3.84 -14.70 -10.82
C ARG A 107 -3.86 -14.29 -12.28
N SER A 108 -3.96 -12.99 -12.54
CA SER A 108 -4.05 -12.44 -13.89
C SER A 108 -2.76 -12.69 -14.68
N THR A 109 -1.59 -12.50 -14.07
CA THR A 109 -0.30 -12.79 -14.72
C THR A 109 -0.10 -14.26 -15.02
N LYS A 110 -0.55 -15.16 -14.13
CA LYS A 110 -0.55 -16.60 -14.41
C LYS A 110 -1.44 -16.97 -15.60
N ILE A 111 -2.62 -16.36 -15.70
CA ILE A 111 -3.53 -16.60 -16.82
C ILE A 111 -2.93 -16.08 -18.13
N ALA A 112 -2.39 -14.86 -18.13
CA ALA A 112 -1.71 -14.28 -19.30
C ALA A 112 -0.58 -15.19 -19.80
N ALA A 113 0.27 -15.69 -18.89
CA ALA A 113 1.35 -16.61 -19.24
C ALA A 113 0.87 -17.97 -19.79
N ILE A 114 -0.34 -18.41 -19.44
CA ILE A 114 -0.96 -19.60 -20.06
C ILE A 114 -1.43 -19.27 -21.47
N ILE A 115 -2.13 -18.13 -21.66
CA ILE A 115 -2.64 -17.67 -22.96
C ILE A 115 -1.50 -17.51 -23.96
N GLU A 116 -0.38 -16.91 -23.56
CA GLU A 116 0.81 -16.73 -24.42
C GLU A 116 1.43 -18.06 -24.90
N ARG A 117 1.11 -19.18 -24.25
CA ARG A 117 1.58 -20.52 -24.61
C ARG A 117 0.54 -21.32 -25.40
N MET A 118 -0.66 -20.76 -25.62
CA MET A 118 -1.68 -21.39 -26.47
C MET A 118 -1.31 -21.16 -27.94
N PRO A 119 -1.34 -22.20 -28.78
CA PRO A 119 -1.02 -22.12 -30.20
C PRO A 119 -2.03 -21.29 -31.00
#